data_AF-A0A8T2PTM9-F1
#
_entry.id   AF-A0A8T2PTM9-F1
#
_cell.length_a   1.000
_cell.length_b   1.000
_cell.length_c   1.000
_cell.angle_alpha   90.00
_cell.angle_beta   90.00
_cell.angle_gamma   90.00
#
_symmetry.space_group_name_H-M   'P 1'
#
loop_
_entity.id
_entity.type
_entity.pdbx_description
1 polymer ?
#
loop_
_entity_poly.entity_id
_entity_poly.type
_entity_poly.pdbx_seq_one_letter_code
_entity_poly.pdbx_strand_id
1 'polypeptide(L)'
;MQCIPMAWQCDGWTACEDRSDELDCPPMKKERFHYGNSFDQVEDIMGVAQPVRFNKKCPTGWHHYEKTASCYKAYLINENYWQAVETCQRVNGSLATFVTNEELQFILKIEIDFNENVCERKDQCK
;
A
#
# COMPACT_ATOMS: atom_id res chain seq x y z
N MET A 1 -20.32 -13.84 9.27
CA MET A 1 -18.98 -14.20 9.79
C MET A 1 -18.02 -14.09 8.63
N GLN A 2 -17.15 -13.09 8.66
CA GLN A 2 -16.18 -12.81 7.61
C GLN A 2 -14.91 -13.57 7.96
N CYS A 3 -14.44 -14.46 7.09
CA CYS A 3 -13.26 -15.26 7.38
C CYS A 3 -12.01 -14.39 7.23
N ILE A 4 -11.34 -14.10 8.34
CA ILE A 4 -10.02 -13.44 8.34
C ILE A 4 -8.92 -14.47 8.63
N PRO A 5 -7.68 -14.26 8.15
CA PRO A 5 -6.55 -15.09 8.54
C PRO A 5 -6.31 -15.06 10.05
N MET A 6 -5.95 -16.19 10.67
CA MET A 6 -5.63 -16.29 12.11
C MET A 6 -4.54 -15.31 12.57
N ALA A 7 -3.66 -14.89 11.66
CA ALA A 7 -2.61 -13.92 11.94
C ALA A 7 -3.12 -12.48 12.14
N TRP A 8 -4.40 -12.22 11.83
CA TRP A 8 -5.06 -10.91 11.96
C TRP A 8 -6.06 -10.89 13.11
N GLN A 9 -6.15 -11.97 13.89
CA GLN A 9 -6.91 -11.96 15.14
C GLN A 9 -5.99 -11.44 16.25
N CYS A 10 -6.44 -10.41 16.97
CA CYS A 10 -5.70 -9.82 18.09
C CYS A 10 -4.33 -9.28 17.71
N ASP A 11 -4.21 -8.68 16.53
CA ASP A 11 -2.96 -8.08 16.06
C ASP A 11 -2.88 -6.57 16.36
N GLY A 12 -3.92 -6.03 17.00
CA GLY A 12 -4.05 -4.63 17.38
C GLY A 12 -4.66 -3.76 16.29
N TRP A 13 -5.12 -4.36 15.18
CA TRP A 13 -5.69 -3.65 14.04
C TRP A 13 -7.06 -4.21 13.68
N THR A 14 -8.07 -3.33 13.66
CA THR A 14 -9.43 -3.69 13.24
C THR A 14 -9.47 -4.11 11.76
N ALA A 15 -9.53 -5.42 11.53
CA ALA A 15 -9.69 -6.09 10.25
C ALA A 15 -11.16 -6.30 9.89
N CYS A 16 -12.04 -6.53 10.86
CA CYS A 16 -13.49 -6.64 10.66
C CYS A 16 -14.21 -5.31 10.91
N GLU A 17 -15.26 -5.02 10.14
CA GLU A 17 -16.06 -3.78 10.30
C GLU A 17 -16.74 -3.69 11.67
N ASP A 18 -17.11 -4.85 12.23
CA ASP A 18 -17.68 -5.02 13.58
C ASP A 18 -16.61 -5.13 14.69
N ARG A 19 -15.32 -5.04 14.33
CA ARG A 19 -14.15 -5.19 15.22
C ARG A 19 -14.07 -6.52 15.96
N SER A 20 -14.80 -7.53 15.51
CA SER A 20 -14.88 -8.86 16.14
C SER A 20 -13.51 -9.55 16.26
N ASP A 21 -12.56 -9.16 15.42
CA ASP A 21 -11.19 -9.66 15.39
C ASP A 21 -10.30 -9.15 16.54
N GLU A 22 -10.70 -8.06 17.20
CA GLU A 22 -9.97 -7.43 18.31
C GLU A 22 -10.75 -7.51 19.64
N LEU A 23 -11.87 -8.24 19.66
CA LEU A 23 -12.64 -8.51 20.86
C LEU A 23 -12.14 -9.81 21.50
N ASP A 24 -12.03 -9.82 22.83
CA ASP A 24 -11.64 -11.00 23.64
C ASP A 24 -10.21 -11.51 23.41
N CYS A 25 -9.27 -10.58 23.18
CA CYS A 25 -7.86 -10.92 23.01
C CYS A 25 -7.17 -11.26 24.34
N PRO A 26 -6.30 -12.27 24.38
CA PRO A 26 -5.51 -12.54 25.57
C PRO A 26 -4.65 -11.31 25.90
N PRO A 27 -4.41 -10.98 27.19
CA PRO A 27 -3.54 -9.88 27.55
C PRO A 27 -2.17 -10.14 26.94
N MET A 28 -1.80 -9.32 25.94
CA MET A 28 -0.49 -9.32 25.31
C MET A 28 0.56 -9.37 26.42
N LYS A 29 1.32 -10.47 26.49
CA LYS A 29 2.44 -10.57 27.42
C LYS A 29 3.40 -9.46 27.02
N LYS A 30 3.36 -8.34 27.74
CA LYS A 30 4.39 -7.30 27.70
C LYS A 30 5.68 -7.96 28.17
N GLU A 31 6.44 -8.54 27.26
CA GLU A 31 7.87 -8.72 27.49
C GLU A 31 8.45 -7.32 27.56
N ARG A 32 8.59 -6.86 28.80
CA ARG A 32 9.17 -5.58 29.19
C ARG A 32 10.62 -5.57 28.73
N PHE A 33 10.91 -5.04 27.55
CA PHE A 33 12.26 -4.58 27.24
C PHE A 33 12.49 -3.29 28.03
N HIS A 34 13.21 -3.40 29.14
CA HIS A 34 13.81 -2.27 29.83
C HIS A 34 14.87 -1.66 28.91
N TYR A 35 14.62 -0.46 28.37
CA TYR A 35 15.68 0.38 27.82
C TYR A 35 15.81 1.60 28.73
N GLY A 36 16.89 1.64 29.50
CA GLY A 36 17.20 2.72 30.43
C GLY A 36 17.96 3.86 29.77
N ASN A 37 17.50 5.07 30.10
CA ASN A 37 18.17 6.39 30.16
C ASN A 37 18.33 7.23 28.87
N SER A 38 17.65 8.38 28.91
CA SER A 38 17.64 9.55 28.03
C SER A 38 18.98 10.27 27.88
N PHE A 39 19.26 10.85 26.69
CA PHE A 39 19.69 12.25 26.53
C PHE A 39 19.62 12.71 25.04
N ASP A 40 19.55 14.04 24.87
CA ASP A 40 19.07 14.92 23.79
C ASP A 40 19.40 14.76 22.28
N GLN A 41 18.57 15.48 21.49
CA GLN A 41 18.62 15.92 20.07
C GLN A 41 20.04 15.97 19.46
N VAL A 42 20.36 15.56 18.22
CA VAL A 42 20.00 16.10 16.89
C VAL A 42 20.56 15.16 15.78
N GLU A 43 19.89 15.16 14.62
CA GLU A 43 20.29 14.86 13.22
C GLU A 43 21.09 13.59 12.79
N ASP A 44 20.49 12.88 11.83
CA ASP A 44 21.05 12.07 10.73
C ASP A 44 22.23 11.12 11.00
N ILE A 45 21.93 9.81 11.17
CA ILE A 45 22.70 8.72 10.55
C ILE A 45 21.75 7.56 10.17
N MET A 46 21.77 7.19 8.89
CA MET A 46 21.10 6.02 8.31
C MET A 46 21.41 4.73 9.09
N GLY A 47 20.38 3.98 9.48
CA GLY A 47 20.49 2.65 10.07
C GLY A 47 19.30 1.78 9.68
N VAL A 48 19.52 0.91 8.70
CA VAL A 48 18.66 -0.17 8.16
C VAL A 48 17.29 -0.35 8.86
N ALA A 49 16.22 0.15 8.23
CA ALA A 49 14.84 -0.09 8.64
C ALA A 49 14.44 -1.54 8.31
N GLN A 50 14.51 -2.44 9.29
CA GLN A 50 13.67 -3.65 9.29
C GLN A 50 12.20 -3.23 9.42
N PRO A 51 11.24 -3.99 8.84
CA PRO A 51 9.99 -3.43 8.38
C PRO A 51 9.10 -3.08 9.57
N VAL A 52 9.05 -1.78 9.89
CA VAL A 52 7.82 -1.17 10.40
C VAL A 52 6.71 -1.58 9.44
N ARG A 53 5.80 -2.43 9.91
CA ARG A 53 4.62 -2.94 9.18
C ARG A 53 3.84 -1.75 8.62
N PHE A 54 4.18 -1.32 7.42
CA PHE A 54 3.35 -0.39 6.67
C PHE A 54 2.04 -1.11 6.37
N ASN A 55 0.96 -0.43 6.75
CA ASN A 55 -0.42 -0.80 6.57
C ASN A 55 -0.60 -1.48 5.20
N LYS A 56 -0.93 -2.78 5.16
CA LYS A 56 -1.03 -3.60 3.93
C LYS A 56 -2.20 -3.22 3.00
N LYS A 57 -2.77 -2.04 3.18
CA LYS A 57 -3.92 -1.56 2.42
C LYS A 57 -3.53 -0.23 1.78
N CYS A 58 -3.33 -0.26 0.47
CA CYS A 58 -3.21 0.96 -0.30
C CYS A 58 -4.49 1.80 -0.17
N PRO A 59 -4.41 3.13 -0.31
CA PRO A 59 -5.60 3.97 -0.29
C PRO A 59 -6.62 3.53 -1.35
N THR A 60 -7.88 3.89 -1.19
CA THR A 60 -8.93 3.52 -2.15
C THR A 60 -8.56 3.95 -3.58
N GLY A 61 -8.64 3.02 -4.53
CA GLY A 61 -8.28 3.27 -5.93
C GLY A 61 -6.79 3.19 -6.25
N TRP A 62 -5.99 2.58 -5.37
CA TRP A 62 -4.58 2.27 -5.59
C TRP A 62 -4.36 0.76 -5.66
N HIS A 63 -3.44 0.33 -6.52
CA HIS A 63 -3.10 -1.06 -6.74
C HIS A 63 -1.85 -1.42 -5.93
N HIS A 64 -1.96 -2.45 -5.09
CA HIS A 64 -0.88 -2.93 -4.23
C HIS A 64 0.02 -3.93 -4.97
N TYR A 65 1.32 -3.65 -5.00
CA TYR A 65 2.31 -4.60 -5.47
C TYR A 65 2.98 -5.30 -4.28
N GLU A 66 2.63 -6.57 -4.07
CA GLU A 66 2.99 -7.33 -2.88
C GLU A 66 4.50 -7.53 -2.67
N LYS A 67 5.30 -7.51 -3.75
CA LYS A 67 6.73 -7.78 -3.66
C LYS A 67 7.53 -6.63 -3.05
N THR A 68 7.14 -5.39 -3.33
CA THR A 68 7.81 -4.18 -2.78
C THR A 68 6.95 -3.44 -1.76
N ALA A 69 5.75 -3.94 -1.45
CA ALA A 69 4.76 -3.27 -0.63
C ALA A 69 4.43 -1.85 -1.13
N SER A 70 4.57 -1.62 -2.45
CA SER A 70 4.33 -0.33 -3.09
C SER A 70 2.88 -0.21 -3.57
N CYS A 71 2.37 1.02 -3.60
CA CYS A 71 1.03 1.34 -4.09
C CYS A 71 1.15 2.16 -5.37
N TYR A 72 0.46 1.74 -6.43
CA TYR A 72 0.50 2.39 -7.73
C TYR A 72 -0.89 2.87 -8.15
N LYS A 73 -0.93 4.00 -8.85
CA LYS A 73 -2.16 4.54 -9.45
C LYS A 73 -1.78 5.18 -10.78
N ALA A 74 -2.33 4.64 -11.87
CA ALA A 74 -2.09 5.16 -13.21
C ALA A 74 -3.14 6.22 -13.58
N TYR A 75 -2.74 7.23 -14.34
CA TYR A 75 -3.61 8.26 -14.87
C TYR A 75 -3.43 8.31 -16.39
N LEU A 76 -4.51 8.12 -17.16
CA LEU A 76 -4.50 8.10 -18.63
C LEU A 76 -4.59 9.50 -19.27
N ILE A 77 -4.15 10.53 -18.54
CA ILE A 77 -4.22 11.91 -18.98
C ILE A 77 -2.93 12.28 -19.73
N ASN A 78 -3.08 12.98 -20.86
CA ASN A 78 -1.94 13.48 -21.61
C ASN A 78 -1.45 14.79 -20.99
N GLU A 79 -0.53 14.67 -20.03
CA GLU A 79 0.09 15.79 -19.31
C GLU A 79 1.61 15.86 -19.61
N ASN A 80 2.20 17.04 -19.50
CA ASN A 80 3.66 17.17 -19.53
C ASN A 80 4.29 16.72 -18.20
N TYR A 81 5.62 16.61 -18.15
CA TYR A 81 6.35 16.15 -16.96
C TYR A 81 5.98 16.90 -15.67
N TRP A 82 5.95 18.24 -15.72
CA TRP A 82 5.67 19.06 -14.54
C TRP A 82 4.23 18.91 -14.04
N GLN A 83 3.28 18.84 -14.97
CA GLN A 83 1.87 18.58 -14.66
C GLN A 83 1.69 17.19 -14.04
N ALA A 84 2.36 16.17 -14.58
CA ALA A 84 2.31 14.82 -14.04
C ALA A 84 2.89 14.74 -12.61
N VAL A 85 3.99 15.46 -12.33
CA VAL A 85 4.54 15.58 -10.98
C VAL A 85 3.51 16.21 -10.02
N GLU A 86 2.90 17.32 -10.42
CA GLU A 86 1.88 18.00 -9.61
C GLU A 86 0.66 17.09 -9.35
N THR A 87 0.19 16.37 -10.38
CA THR A 87 -0.91 15.41 -10.28
C THR A 87 -0.60 14.31 -9.27
N CYS A 88 0.60 13.72 -9.30
CA CYS A 88 1.02 12.74 -8.31
C CYS A 88 1.08 13.35 -6.89
N GLN A 89 1.63 14.55 -6.75
CA GLN A 89 1.75 15.23 -5.46
C GLN A 89 0.37 15.57 -4.85
N ARG A 90 -0.62 15.92 -5.68
CA ARG A 90 -1.99 16.24 -5.24
C ARG A 90 -2.70 15.05 -4.56
N VAL A 91 -2.27 13.83 -4.85
CA VAL A 91 -2.80 12.60 -4.20
C VAL A 91 -1.83 12.00 -3.20
N ASN A 92 -0.90 12.80 -2.66
CA ASN A 92 0.15 12.36 -1.73
C ASN A 92 1.02 11.22 -2.30
N GLY A 93 1.21 11.20 -3.62
CA GLY A 93 2.05 10.26 -4.33
C GLY A 93 3.26 10.91 -4.99
N SER A 94 4.11 10.07 -5.57
CA SER A 94 5.23 10.48 -6.42
C SER A 94 5.11 9.81 -7.78
N LEU A 95 5.84 10.32 -8.78
CA LEU A 95 5.99 9.61 -10.05
C LEU A 95 6.49 8.18 -9.79
N ALA A 96 5.89 7.22 -10.48
CA ALA A 96 6.23 5.81 -10.30
C ALA A 96 7.67 5.54 -10.73
N THR A 97 8.38 4.80 -9.89
CA THR A 97 9.67 4.20 -10.22
C THR A 97 9.54 2.69 -10.11
N PHE A 98 10.05 1.97 -11.10
CA PHE A 98 10.10 0.51 -11.10
C PHE A 98 11.53 0.05 -11.31
N VAL A 99 11.89 -1.05 -10.64
CA VAL A 99 13.26 -1.59 -10.67
C VAL A 99 13.31 -2.94 -11.39
N THR A 100 12.20 -3.66 -11.44
CA THR A 100 12.14 -4.99 -12.05
C THR A 100 11.16 -5.05 -13.22
N ASN A 101 11.38 -6.01 -14.11
CA ASN A 101 10.47 -6.26 -15.22
C ASN A 101 9.09 -6.71 -14.72
N GLU A 102 9.01 -7.46 -13.63
CA GLU A 102 7.73 -7.89 -13.06
C GLU A 102 6.92 -6.71 -12.49
N GLU A 103 7.60 -5.73 -11.90
CA GLU A 103 6.98 -4.50 -11.39
C GLU A 103 6.50 -3.61 -12.55
N LEU A 104 7.31 -3.49 -13.61
CA LEU A 104 6.88 -2.82 -14.85
C LEU A 104 5.64 -3.50 -15.47
N GLN A 105 5.65 -4.83 -15.57
CA GLN A 105 4.51 -5.59 -16.08
C GLN A 105 3.26 -5.44 -15.21
N PHE A 106 3.43 -5.25 -13.90
CA PHE A 106 2.32 -4.92 -13.00
C PHE A 106 1.77 -3.52 -13.29
N ILE A 107 2.63 -2.50 -13.38
CA ILE A 107 2.23 -1.11 -13.64
C ILE A 107 1.50 -0.99 -14.99
N LEU A 108 2.00 -1.64 -16.04
CA LEU A 108 1.37 -1.63 -17.37
C LEU A 108 -0.02 -2.28 -17.38
N LYS A 109 -0.28 -3.26 -16.51
CA LYS A 109 -1.60 -3.90 -16.42
C LYS A 109 -2.65 -2.98 -15.79
N ILE A 110 -2.24 -2.08 -14.88
CA ILE A 110 -3.14 -1.05 -14.30
C ILE A 110 -3.70 -0.14 -15.41
N GLU A 111 -2.88 0.18 -16.42
CA GLU A 111 -3.29 0.99 -17.57
C GLU A 111 -4.35 0.30 -18.45
N ILE A 112 -4.26 -1.04 -18.58
CA ILE A 112 -5.16 -1.86 -19.40
C ILE A 112 -6.51 -2.04 -18.71
N ASP A 113 -6.56 -2.16 -17.38
CA ASP A 113 -7.82 -2.31 -16.63
C ASP A 113 -8.75 -1.09 -16.78
N PHE A 114 -8.20 0.13 -16.94
CA PHE A 114 -8.99 1.31 -17.29
C PHE A 114 -9.55 1.26 -18.73
N ASN A 115 -8.86 0.54 -19.61
CA ASN A 115 -9.20 0.40 -21.02
C ASN A 115 -10.07 -0.84 -21.31
N GLU A 116 -10.34 -1.72 -20.35
CA GLU A 116 -11.32 -2.81 -20.53
C GLU A 116 -12.77 -2.30 -20.64
N ASN A 117 -13.03 -1.03 -20.28
CA ASN A 117 -14.26 -0.33 -20.68
C ASN A 117 -14.29 0.07 -22.18
N VAL A 118 -13.23 -0.22 -22.96
CA VAL A 118 -13.19 0.02 -24.41
C VAL A 118 -13.71 -1.18 -25.21
N CYS A 119 -14.02 -2.32 -24.58
CA CYS A 119 -14.71 -3.42 -25.26
C CYS A 119 -16.09 -3.79 -24.68
N GLU A 120 -16.84 -2.80 -24.16
CA GLU A 120 -18.29 -2.94 -23.94
C GLU A 120 -19.12 -2.82 -25.25
N ARG A 121 -18.60 -3.30 -26.37
CA ARG A 121 -19.39 -3.59 -27.57
C ARG A 121 -18.82 -4.83 -28.25
N LYS A 122 -19.34 -5.99 -27.84
CA LYS A 122 -19.08 -7.33 -28.42
C LYS A 122 -19.42 -7.46 -29.93
N ASP A 123 -19.66 -6.37 -30.65
CA ASP A 123 -20.07 -6.36 -32.05
C ASP A 123 -19.04 -5.71 -33.00
N GLN A 124 -17.84 -5.34 -32.55
CA GLN A 124 -16.81 -4.75 -33.43
C GLN A 124 -15.49 -5.52 -33.54
N CYS A 125 -15.39 -6.73 -32.99
CA CYS A 125 -14.39 -7.69 -33.47
C CYS A 125 -14.94 -8.42 -34.69
N LYS A 126 -14.70 -7.86 -35.87
CA LYS A 126 -14.82 -8.55 -37.17
C LYS A 126 -13.50 -8.49 -37.91
#